data_AF-A0A819NKR7-F1
#
_entry.id   AF-A0A819NKR7-F1
#
_cell.length_a   1.000
_cell.length_b   1.000
_cell.length_c   1.000
_cell.angle_alpha   90.00
_cell.angle_beta   90.00
_cell.angle_gamma   90.00
#
_symmetry.space_group_name_H-M   'P 1'
#
loop_
_entity.id
_entity.type
_entity.pdbx_description
1 polymer ?
#
loop_
_entity_poly.entity_id
_entity_poly.type
_entity_poly.pdbx_seq_one_letter_code
_entity_poly.pdbx_strand_id
1 'polypeptide(L)'
;MTICFFSDRLLKDIVIETCTQFEVIAFIPLLRERIYVRNAFTRQFIVSWVSLLTSVPEFDMVQYLPEIMDGLFHILGDPNPEIRKSCEILFSEFLSILKTSQVQPDMFEDMTRILIQNSQSSGN
;
A
#
# COMPACT_ATOMS: atom_id res chain seq x y z
N MET A 1 19.48 -9.25 10.72
CA MET A 1 18.35 -9.35 9.76
C MET A 1 17.19 -10.18 10.34
N THR A 2 17.45 -11.34 10.97
CA THR A 2 16.42 -12.24 11.54
C THR A 2 15.56 -11.64 12.66
N ILE A 3 16.14 -10.79 13.53
CA ILE A 3 15.40 -10.19 14.65
C ILE A 3 14.37 -9.16 14.16
N CYS A 4 14.70 -8.36 13.13
CA CYS A 4 13.79 -7.35 12.58
C CYS A 4 12.60 -7.99 11.86
N PHE A 5 12.81 -9.13 11.19
CA PHE A 5 11.74 -9.93 10.58
C PHE A 5 10.83 -10.58 11.62
N PHE A 6 11.37 -11.01 12.75
CA PHE A 6 10.58 -11.58 13.84
C PHE A 6 9.70 -10.52 14.51
N SER A 7 10.26 -9.33 14.78
CA SER A 7 9.49 -8.20 15.32
C SER A 7 8.41 -7.71 14.37
N ASP A 8 8.67 -7.69 13.06
CA ASP A 8 7.66 -7.36 12.04
C ASP A 8 6.50 -8.36 12.06
N ARG A 9 6.78 -9.67 12.08
CA ARG A 9 5.72 -10.69 12.16
C ARG A 9 4.90 -10.60 13.43
N LEU A 10 5.54 -10.49 14.59
CA LEU A 10 4.82 -10.33 15.86
C LEU A 10 3.94 -9.08 15.88
N LEU A 11 4.44 -7.96 15.35
CA LEU A 11 3.66 -6.72 15.30
C LEU A 11 2.44 -6.89 14.39
N LYS A 12 2.61 -7.57 13.26
CA LYS A 12 1.51 -7.90 12.34
C LYS A 12 0.49 -8.82 12.99
N ASP A 13 0.93 -9.86 13.69
CA ASP A 13 0.05 -10.79 14.41
C ASP A 13 -0.77 -10.04 15.48
N ILE A 14 -0.13 -9.15 16.25
CA ILE A 14 -0.83 -8.31 17.23
C ILE A 14 -1.86 -7.41 16.55
N VAL A 15 -1.53 -6.78 15.42
CA VAL A 15 -2.48 -5.91 14.69
C VAL A 15 -3.67 -6.69 14.16
N ILE A 16 -3.47 -7.93 13.70
CA ILE A 16 -4.57 -8.82 13.30
C ILE A 16 -5.45 -9.15 14.51
N GLU A 17 -4.86 -9.55 15.64
CA GLU A 17 -5.59 -9.91 16.86
C GLU A 17 -6.32 -8.71 17.49
N THR A 18 -5.81 -7.50 17.32
CA THR A 18 -6.33 -6.26 17.89
C THR A 18 -6.95 -5.33 16.85
N CYS A 19 -7.37 -5.85 15.70
CA CYS A 19 -7.79 -5.04 14.54
C CYS A 19 -8.88 -3.99 14.88
N THR A 20 -9.78 -4.30 15.82
CA THR A 20 -10.84 -3.38 16.29
C THR A 20 -10.34 -2.19 17.12
N GLN A 21 -9.11 -2.26 17.65
CA GLN A 21 -8.46 -1.21 18.44
C GLN A 21 -7.35 -0.49 17.66
N PHE A 22 -7.00 -0.99 16.47
CA PHE A 22 -5.92 -0.45 15.66
C PHE A 22 -6.40 0.76 14.84
N GLU A 23 -5.82 1.93 15.10
CA GLU A 23 -6.14 3.17 14.39
C GLU A 23 -5.39 3.26 13.06
N VAL A 24 -5.95 2.64 12.01
CA VAL A 24 -5.40 2.72 10.64
C VAL A 24 -5.23 4.17 10.18
N ILE A 25 -6.19 5.05 10.51
CA ILE A 25 -6.17 6.47 10.15
C ILE A 25 -4.88 7.15 10.63
N ALA A 26 -4.41 6.84 11.84
CA ALA A 26 -3.17 7.40 12.38
C ALA A 26 -1.92 6.78 11.75
N PHE A 27 -2.04 5.57 11.19
CA PHE A 27 -0.94 4.83 10.58
C PHE A 27 -0.68 5.23 9.12
N ILE A 28 -1.72 5.57 8.35
CA ILE A 28 -1.60 5.94 6.92
C ILE A 28 -0.61 7.09 6.67
N PRO A 29 -0.62 8.21 7.42
CA PRO A 29 0.36 9.30 7.23
C PRO A 29 1.81 8.83 7.35
N LEU A 30 2.08 7.90 8.29
CA LEU A 30 3.42 7.35 8.51
C LEU A 30 3.88 6.48 7.34
N LEU A 31 2.96 5.72 6.73
CA LEU A 31 3.24 4.96 5.52
C LEU A 31 3.55 5.90 4.35
N ARG A 32 2.75 6.95 4.17
CA ARG A 32 2.91 7.95 3.10
C ARG A 32 4.25 8.67 3.17
N GLU A 33 4.71 9.06 4.36
CA GLU A 33 6.02 9.69 4.51
C GLU A 33 7.18 8.75 4.14
N ARG A 34 7.02 7.46 4.41
CA ARG A 34 8.11 6.47 4.23
C ARG A 34 8.13 5.80 2.85
N ILE A 35 7.09 5.95 2.05
CA ILE A 35 6.96 5.27 0.75
C ILE A 35 8.00 5.75 -0.28
N TYR A 36 8.51 6.97 -0.13
CA TYR A 36 9.53 7.57 -1.01
C TYR A 36 10.98 7.35 -0.54
N VAL A 37 11.19 6.54 0.50
CA VAL A 37 12.54 6.33 1.06
C VAL A 37 13.41 5.46 0.14
N ARG A 38 14.69 5.83 0.00
CA ARG A 38 15.66 5.10 -0.86
C ARG A 38 16.02 3.70 -0.36
N ASN A 39 15.73 3.37 0.89
CA ASN A 39 16.02 2.08 1.48
C ASN A 39 15.06 0.99 0.96
N ALA A 40 15.60 -0.01 0.28
CA ALA A 40 14.84 -1.14 -0.25
C ALA A 40 14.09 -1.94 0.83
N PHE A 41 14.68 -2.09 2.03
CA PHE A 41 14.02 -2.77 3.14
C PHE A 41 12.80 -1.99 3.63
N THR A 42 12.87 -0.66 3.65
CA THR A 42 11.73 0.19 4.02
C THR A 42 10.61 0.07 3.00
N ARG A 43 10.91 0.06 1.70
CA ARG A 43 9.89 -0.12 0.66
C ARG A 43 9.26 -1.50 0.71
N GLN A 44 10.06 -2.56 0.91
CA GLN A 44 9.55 -3.92 1.11
C GLN A 44 8.66 -4.02 2.35
N PHE A 45 9.07 -3.39 3.45
CA PHE A 45 8.28 -3.31 4.68
C PHE A 45 6.93 -2.65 4.41
N ILE A 46 6.90 -1.50 3.72
CA ILE A 46 5.66 -0.79 3.39
C ILE A 46 4.72 -1.65 2.55
N VAL A 47 5.20 -2.27 1.47
CA VAL A 47 4.37 -3.17 0.64
C VAL A 47 3.78 -4.28 1.49
N SER A 48 4.56 -4.88 2.39
CA SER A 48 4.10 -5.95 3.26
C SER A 48 3.08 -5.48 4.30
N TRP A 49 3.19 -4.25 4.82
CA TRP A 49 2.20 -3.68 5.73
C TRP A 49 0.91 -3.31 5.02
N VAL A 50 0.98 -2.70 3.83
CA VAL A 50 -0.22 -2.39 3.05
C VAL A 50 -0.94 -3.67 2.66
N SER A 51 -0.22 -4.71 2.21
CA SER A 51 -0.82 -6.03 1.90
C SER A 51 -1.50 -6.65 3.12
N LEU A 52 -0.88 -6.59 4.30
CA LEU A 52 -1.53 -7.06 5.52
C LEU A 52 -2.83 -6.30 5.79
N LEU A 53 -2.78 -4.97 5.82
CA LEU A 53 -3.95 -4.16 6.14
C LEU A 53 -5.09 -4.39 5.12
N THR A 54 -4.75 -4.59 3.84
CA THR A 54 -5.73 -4.91 2.79
C THR A 54 -6.34 -6.31 2.96
N SER A 55 -5.64 -7.24 3.61
CA SER A 55 -6.16 -8.60 3.87
C SER A 55 -7.11 -8.68 5.06
N VAL A 56 -7.12 -7.67 5.94
CA VAL A 56 -7.96 -7.61 7.14
C VAL A 56 -9.29 -6.93 6.78
N PRO A 57 -10.43 -7.63 6.82
CA PRO A 57 -11.72 -7.10 6.35
C PRO A 57 -12.26 -5.93 7.18
N GLU A 58 -11.80 -5.77 8.41
CA GLU A 58 -12.15 -4.63 9.28
C GLU A 58 -11.54 -3.31 8.79
N PHE A 59 -10.52 -3.37 7.93
CA PHE A 59 -9.87 -2.20 7.37
C PHE A 59 -10.30 -1.98 5.92
N ASP A 60 -11.03 -0.90 5.68
CA ASP A 60 -11.28 -0.45 4.32
C ASP A 60 -10.06 0.31 3.79
N MET A 61 -9.07 -0.44 3.29
CA MET A 61 -7.85 0.12 2.71
C MET A 61 -8.08 0.80 1.35
N VAL A 62 -9.22 0.55 0.72
CA VAL A 62 -9.54 1.09 -0.59
C VAL A 62 -9.73 2.61 -0.52
N GLN A 63 -10.31 3.11 0.57
CA GLN A 63 -10.47 4.56 0.79
C GLN A 63 -9.13 5.32 0.85
N TYR A 64 -8.06 4.66 1.30
CA TYR A 64 -6.71 5.25 1.38
C TYR A 64 -5.88 5.00 0.13
N LEU A 65 -6.36 4.17 -0.79
CA LEU A 65 -5.64 3.81 -2.01
C LEU A 65 -5.22 5.06 -2.80
N PRO A 66 -6.09 6.05 -3.09
CA PRO A 66 -5.67 7.26 -3.80
C PRO A 66 -4.48 7.98 -3.14
N GLU A 67 -4.41 8.01 -1.81
CA GLU A 67 -3.33 8.70 -1.09
C GLU A 67 -1.98 7.97 -1.18
N ILE A 68 -1.99 6.65 -1.20
CA ILE A 68 -0.77 5.83 -1.24
C ILE A 68 -0.38 5.38 -2.65
N MET A 69 -1.30 5.54 -3.63
CA MET A 69 -1.15 5.01 -4.99
C MET A 69 0.09 5.57 -5.69
N ASP A 70 0.38 6.86 -5.52
CA ASP A 70 1.57 7.48 -6.10
C ASP A 70 2.87 6.84 -5.60
N GLY A 71 2.97 6.62 -4.29
CA GLY A 71 4.11 5.93 -3.69
C GLY A 71 4.21 4.47 -4.10
N LEU A 72 3.08 3.78 -4.28
CA LEU A 72 3.08 2.42 -4.80
C LEU A 72 3.55 2.37 -6.26
N PHE A 73 3.22 3.37 -7.10
CA PHE A 73 3.79 3.48 -8.45
C PHE A 73 5.30 3.70 -8.43
N HIS A 74 5.81 4.47 -7.47
CA HIS A 74 7.26 4.59 -7.27
C HIS A 74 7.90 3.23 -6.95
N ILE A 75 7.25 2.41 -6.13
CA ILE A 75 7.72 1.06 -5.78
C ILE A 75 7.59 0.07 -6.97
N LEU A 76 6.61 0.24 -7.86
CA LEU A 76 6.56 -0.54 -9.10
C LEU A 76 7.78 -0.29 -10.00
N GLY A 77 8.41 0.89 -9.90
CA GLY A 77 9.68 1.21 -10.56
C GLY A 77 10.94 0.78 -9.81
N ASP A 78 10.83 0.05 -8.69
CA ASP A 78 11.98 -0.30 -7.83
C ASP A 78 13.05 -1.10 -8.60
N PRO A 79 14.36 -0.84 -8.45
CA PRO A 79 15.40 -1.66 -9.08
C PRO A 79 15.36 -3.14 -8.68
N ASN A 80 14.86 -3.47 -7.48
CA ASN A 80 14.77 -4.84 -6.98
C ASN A 80 13.53 -5.57 -7.54
N PRO A 81 13.71 -6.65 -8.32
CA PRO A 81 12.60 -7.38 -8.93
C PRO A 81 11.62 -7.99 -7.94
N GLU A 82 12.08 -8.44 -6.77
CA GLU A 82 11.22 -9.05 -5.75
C GLU A 82 10.27 -8.03 -5.11
N ILE A 83 10.76 -6.79 -4.93
CA ILE A 83 9.94 -5.69 -4.41
C ILE A 83 8.91 -5.28 -5.46
N ARG A 84 9.31 -5.14 -6.72
CA ARG A 84 8.36 -4.87 -7.82
C ARG A 84 7.26 -5.90 -7.89
N LYS A 85 7.62 -7.19 -7.90
CA LYS A 85 6.67 -8.31 -7.96
C LYS A 85 5.69 -8.29 -6.79
N SER A 86 6.18 -8.01 -5.58
CA SER A 86 5.34 -7.89 -4.38
C SER A 86 4.35 -6.73 -4.51
N CYS A 87 4.78 -5.60 -5.08
CA CYS A 87 3.93 -4.45 -5.34
C CYS A 87 2.89 -4.74 -6.45
N GLU A 88 3.25 -5.46 -7.51
CA GLU A 88 2.34 -5.89 -8.58
C GLU A 88 1.21 -6.79 -8.04
N ILE A 89 1.54 -7.72 -7.14
CA ILE A 89 0.56 -8.58 -6.48
C ILE A 89 -0.41 -7.73 -5.64
N LEU A 90 0.13 -6.81 -4.83
CA LEU A 90 -0.66 -5.90 -4.02
C LEU A 90 -1.63 -5.05 -4.87
N PHE A 91 -1.15 -4.49 -5.98
CA PHE A 91 -2.01 -3.74 -6.91
C PHE A 91 -3.10 -4.63 -7.52
N SER A 92 -2.78 -5.87 -7.84
CA SER A 92 -3.76 -6.83 -8.38
C SER A 92 -4.87 -7.14 -7.37
N GLU A 93 -4.52 -7.26 -6.08
CA GLU A 93 -5.49 -7.42 -4.98
C GLU A 93 -6.41 -6.19 -4.89
N PHE A 94 -5.85 -4.98 -4.87
CA PHE A 94 -6.64 -3.75 -4.88
C PHE A 94 -7.60 -3.68 -6.07
N LEU A 95 -7.12 -3.98 -7.28
CA LEU A 95 -7.96 -4.00 -8.48
C LEU A 95 -9.07 -5.06 -8.41
N SER A 96 -8.80 -6.21 -7.79
CA SER A 96 -9.83 -7.22 -7.56
C SER A 96 -10.90 -6.72 -6.60
N ILE A 97 -10.49 -6.09 -5.50
CA ILE A 97 -11.41 -5.51 -4.51
C ILE A 97 -12.24 -4.41 -5.16
N LEU A 98 -11.62 -3.51 -5.93
CA LEU A 98 -12.31 -2.44 -6.66
C LEU A 98 -13.35 -2.95 -7.66
N LYS A 99 -13.12 -4.11 -8.29
CA LYS A 99 -14.08 -4.73 -9.22
C LYS A 99 -15.27 -5.36 -8.50
N THR A 100 -15.06 -5.87 -7.30
CA THR A 100 -16.10 -6.57 -6.51
C THR A 100 -16.90 -5.62 -5.63
N SER A 101 -16.26 -4.57 -5.12
CA SER A 101 -16.90 -3.51 -4.36
C SER A 101 -17.67 -2.59 -5.31
N GLN A 102 -18.88 -2.15 -4.93
CA GLN A 102 -19.54 -1.02 -5.59
C GLN A 102 -18.78 0.27 -5.23
N VAL A 103 -17.65 0.47 -5.91
CA VAL A 103 -16.78 1.63 -5.76
C VAL A 103 -17.58 2.88 -6.10
N GLN A 104 -17.53 3.87 -5.20
CA GLN A 104 -18.18 5.15 -5.41
C GLN A 104 -17.54 5.86 -6.63
N PRO A 105 -18.34 6.51 -7.50
CA PRO A 105 -17.84 7.12 -8.75
C PRO A 105 -16.75 8.20 -8.54
N ASP A 106 -16.77 8.89 -7.40
CA ASP A 106 -15.82 9.93 -7.00
C ASP A 106 -14.40 9.38 -6.79
N MET A 107 -14.26 8.22 -6.16
CA MET A 107 -12.96 7.58 -5.95
C MET A 107 -12.28 7.19 -7.28
N PHE A 108 -13.06 6.84 -8.30
CA PHE A 108 -12.54 6.57 -9.63
C PHE A 108 -11.97 7.85 -10.28
N GLU A 109 -12.60 9.01 -10.05
CA GLU A 109 -12.12 10.30 -10.55
C GLU A 109 -10.77 10.68 -9.91
N ASP A 110 -10.61 10.47 -8.60
CA ASP A 110 -9.34 10.73 -7.93
C ASP A 110 -8.23 9.79 -8.41
N MET A 111 -8.53 8.50 -8.60
CA MET A 111 -7.57 7.54 -9.16
C MET A 111 -7.17 7.89 -10.59
N THR A 112 -8.13 8.27 -11.45
CA THR A 112 -7.84 8.69 -12.82
C THR A 112 -6.99 9.96 -12.87
N ARG A 113 -7.22 10.92 -11.97
CA ARG A 113 -6.41 12.13 -11.87
C ARG A 113 -4.95 11.80 -11.57
N ILE A 114 -4.69 10.94 -10.60
CA ILE A 114 -3.32 10.53 -10.22
C ILE A 114 -2.66 9.75 -11.36
N LEU A 115 -3.40 8.83 -12.01
CA LEU A 115 -2.90 8.08 -13.18
C LEU A 115 -2.49 9.03 -14.32
N ILE A 116 -3.31 10.03 -14.63
CA ILE A 116 -3.00 11.05 -15.65
C ILE A 116 -1.75 11.83 -15.27
N GLN A 117 -1.64 12.28 -14.01
CA GLN A 117 -0.49 13.04 -13.54
C GLN A 117 0.82 12.25 -13.64
N ASN A 118 0.81 10.96 -13.27
CA ASN A 118 1.98 10.10 -13.39
C ASN A 118 2.34 9.76 -14.85
N SER A 119 1.34 9.64 -15.73
CA SER A 119 1.57 9.42 -17.16
C SER A 119 2.29 10.61 -17.83
N GLN A 120 2.00 11.84 -17.41
CA GLN A 120 2.64 13.04 -17.97
C GLN A 120 4.04 13.29 -17.39
N SER A 121 4.29 12.82 -16.17
CA SER A 121 5.59 12.97 -15.48
C SER A 121 6.70 12.11 -16.08
N SER A 122 6.34 11.04 -16.81
CA SER A 122 7.31 10.16 -17.50
C SER A 122 7.78 10.70 -18.86
N GLY A 123 7.34 11.91 -19.24
CA GLY A 123 7.61 12.54 -20.54
C GLY A 123 8.60 13.71 -20.54
N ASN A 124 9.28 14.01 -19.43
CA ASN A 124 10.30 15.08 -19.33
C ASN A 124 11.66 14.54 -18.88
#